data_AF-A0A3D5GBL8-F1
#
_entry.id   AF-A0A3D5GBL8-F1
#
_cell.length_a   1.000
_cell.length_b   1.000
_cell.length_c   1.000
_cell.angle_alpha   90.00
_cell.angle_beta   90.00
_cell.angle_gamma   90.00
#
_symmetry.space_group_name_H-M   'P 1'
#
loop_
_entity.id
_entity.type
_entity.pdbx_description
1 polymer ?
#
loop_
_entity_poly.entity_id
_entity_poly.type
_entity_poly.pdbx_seq_one_letter_code
_entity_poly.pdbx_strand_id
1 'polypeptide(L)'
;MALKADNSGIPRLVGDNSPENITLTPGQVANFPGGVWLLGGNDTIRGSSDAERIFGNDGKDSLLGDAGNDSIYGGKGDDDILGEIGNDF
;
A
#
# COMPACT_ATOMS: atom_id res chain seq x y z
N MET A 1 12.92 -5.88 0.33
CA MET A 1 13.52 -5.33 1.56
C MET A 1 12.42 -5.12 2.62
N ALA A 2 12.61 -4.33 3.70
CA ALA A 2 11.56 -4.07 4.71
C ALA A 2 11.04 -2.64 4.60
N LEU A 3 9.73 -2.47 4.62
CA LEU A 3 9.03 -1.19 4.68
C LEU A 3 9.56 -0.33 5.82
N LYS A 4 9.96 0.92 5.53
CA LYS A 4 10.48 1.85 6.53
C LYS A 4 9.63 3.11 6.60
N ALA A 5 9.45 3.62 7.81
CA ALA A 5 8.92 4.94 8.03
C ALA A 5 9.83 5.99 7.37
N ASP A 6 9.27 6.95 6.65
CA ASP A 6 10.01 8.16 6.27
C ASP A 6 9.90 9.27 7.34
N ASN A 7 10.89 10.16 7.40
CA ASN A 7 10.95 11.28 8.36
C ASN A 7 10.62 12.63 7.71
N SER A 8 9.83 12.63 6.63
CA SER A 8 9.57 13.82 5.80
C SER A 8 8.52 14.79 6.39
N GLY A 9 8.15 14.63 7.67
CA GLY A 9 7.15 15.44 8.37
C GLY A 9 5.73 14.87 8.33
N ILE A 10 5.44 13.95 7.40
CA ILE A 10 4.24 13.10 7.40
C ILE A 10 4.74 11.66 7.32
N PRO A 11 4.63 10.86 8.40
CA PRO A 11 5.11 9.49 8.38
C PRO A 11 4.35 8.67 7.33
N ARG A 12 5.08 7.91 6.52
CA ARG A 12 4.55 6.90 5.61
C ARG A 12 5.44 5.66 5.61
N LEU A 13 4.88 4.51 5.26
CA LEU A 13 5.65 3.30 4.97
C LEU A 13 6.16 3.37 3.54
N VAL A 14 7.46 3.19 3.34
CA VAL A 14 8.11 3.23 2.01
C VAL A 14 8.84 1.91 1.76
N GLY A 15 8.56 1.29 0.61
CA GLY A 15 9.25 0.13 0.04
C GLY A 15 10.55 0.54 -0.66
N ASP A 16 11.05 -0.31 -1.55
CA ASP A 16 12.17 0.07 -2.42
C ASP A 16 11.97 -0.36 -3.88
N ASN A 17 13.04 -0.57 -4.64
CA ASN A 17 12.94 -0.91 -6.06
C ASN A 17 13.02 -2.45 -6.27
N SER A 18 12.60 -3.23 -5.27
CA SER A 18 12.61 -4.69 -5.30
C SER A 18 11.23 -5.25 -4.96
N PRO A 19 10.88 -6.47 -5.43
CA PRO A 19 9.60 -7.08 -5.08
C PRO A 19 9.41 -7.25 -3.57
N GLU A 20 8.33 -6.70 -3.05
CA GLU A 20 7.88 -6.79 -1.67
C GLU A 20 6.61 -7.65 -1.51
N ASN A 21 6.50 -8.34 -0.36
CA ASN A 21 5.28 -9.04 0.05
C ASN A 21 4.84 -8.50 1.41
N ILE A 22 3.72 -7.80 1.45
CA ILE A 22 3.27 -7.02 2.61
C ILE A 22 1.86 -7.47 2.99
N THR A 23 1.65 -7.64 4.29
CA THR A 23 0.32 -7.83 4.86
C THR A 23 0.18 -6.84 6.01
N LEU A 24 -0.82 -5.96 5.92
CA LEU A 24 -1.13 -5.00 6.96
C LEU A 24 -2.05 -5.66 7.99
N THR A 25 -1.79 -5.37 9.27
CA THR A 25 -2.72 -5.69 10.36
C THR A 25 -3.47 -4.44 10.79
N PRO A 26 -4.69 -4.56 11.34
CA PRO A 26 -5.42 -3.42 11.87
C PRO A 26 -4.59 -2.61 12.86
N GLY A 27 -4.62 -1.29 12.73
CA GLY A 27 -3.86 -0.30 13.49
C GLY A 27 -2.45 -0.03 12.96
N GLN A 28 -1.95 -0.84 12.01
CA GLN A 28 -0.57 -0.73 11.53
C GLN A 28 -0.29 0.59 10.81
N VAL A 29 -1.26 1.09 10.04
CA VAL A 29 -1.14 2.36 9.29
C VAL A 29 -1.65 3.58 10.07
N ALA A 30 -2.18 3.41 11.29
CA ALA A 30 -2.73 4.52 12.07
C ALA A 30 -1.70 5.62 12.38
N ASN A 31 -0.43 5.26 12.49
CA ASN A 31 0.69 6.19 12.70
C ASN A 31 1.35 6.64 11.39
N PHE A 32 0.88 6.17 10.23
CA PHE A 32 1.42 6.46 8.92
C PHE A 32 0.39 7.17 8.04
N PRO A 33 0.02 8.43 8.35
CA PRO A 33 -1.00 9.17 7.62
C PRO A 33 -0.63 9.39 6.14
N GLY A 34 0.64 9.28 5.77
CA GLY A 34 1.10 9.32 4.38
C GLY A 34 0.85 8.03 3.58
N GLY A 35 0.39 6.96 4.25
CA GLY A 35 0.07 5.68 3.61
C GLY A 35 1.27 4.77 3.39
N VAL A 36 1.11 3.84 2.44
CA VAL A 36 2.10 2.84 2.02
C VAL A 36 2.51 3.12 0.59
N TRP A 37 3.80 3.25 0.34
CA TRP A 37 4.39 3.59 -0.96
C TRP A 37 5.38 2.50 -1.33
N LEU A 38 5.06 1.66 -2.31
CA LEU A 38 5.88 0.48 -2.64
C LEU A 38 7.12 0.83 -3.49
N LEU A 39 7.03 1.94 -4.23
CA LEU A 39 8.07 2.50 -5.11
C LEU A 39 8.28 1.73 -6.41
N GLY A 40 9.03 0.63 -6.38
CA GLY A 40 9.44 -0.04 -7.61
C GLY A 40 9.52 -1.54 -7.41
N GLY A 41 9.07 -2.33 -8.37
CA GLY A 41 9.11 -3.78 -8.24
C GLY A 41 7.76 -4.37 -8.59
N ASN A 42 7.63 -5.68 -8.39
CA ASN A 42 6.34 -6.33 -8.56
C ASN A 42 5.87 -6.71 -7.17
N ASP A 43 5.10 -5.82 -6.58
CA ASP A 43 4.80 -5.87 -5.16
C ASP A 43 3.46 -6.54 -4.91
N THR A 44 3.35 -7.26 -3.81
CA THR A 44 2.09 -7.82 -3.33
C THR A 44 1.77 -7.22 -1.99
N ILE A 45 0.62 -6.54 -1.89
CA ILE A 45 0.12 -6.02 -0.63
C ILE A 45 -1.30 -6.50 -0.37
N ARG A 46 -1.54 -6.89 0.88
CA ARG A 46 -2.86 -7.07 1.45
C ARG A 46 -3.07 -6.07 2.57
N GLY A 47 -4.09 -5.24 2.41
CA GLY A 47 -4.60 -4.30 3.39
C GLY A 47 -5.27 -5.00 4.56
N SER A 48 -5.93 -4.22 5.40
CA SER A 48 -6.52 -4.68 6.65
C SER A 48 -8.00 -4.32 6.74
N SER A 49 -8.53 -4.13 7.95
CA SER A 49 -9.91 -3.67 8.15
C SER A 49 -10.01 -2.15 8.32
N ASP A 50 -8.90 -1.43 8.16
CA ASP A 50 -8.82 0.00 8.35
C ASP A 50 -8.84 0.72 7.00
N ALA A 51 -9.11 2.03 7.01
CA ALA A 51 -8.99 2.83 5.79
C ALA A 51 -7.51 3.09 5.47
N GLU A 52 -7.06 2.62 4.32
CA GLU A 52 -5.66 2.65 3.92
C GLU A 52 -5.41 3.51 2.67
N ARG A 53 -4.18 4.01 2.56
CA ARG A 53 -3.69 4.66 1.33
C ARG A 53 -2.52 3.86 0.82
N ILE A 54 -2.67 3.25 -0.35
CA ILE A 54 -1.68 2.35 -0.93
C ILE A 54 -1.29 2.88 -2.30
N PHE A 55 0.02 3.03 -2.54
CA PHE A 55 0.60 3.48 -3.80
C PHE A 55 1.61 2.43 -4.28
N GLY A 56 1.26 1.69 -5.34
CA GLY A 56 2.16 0.71 -5.98
C GLY A 56 3.38 1.39 -6.59
N ASN A 57 3.14 2.41 -7.42
CA ASN A 57 4.13 3.14 -8.21
C ASN A 57 4.61 2.33 -9.42
N ASP A 58 5.89 1.99 -9.56
CA ASP A 58 6.41 1.40 -10.81
C ASP A 58 6.52 -0.13 -10.71
N GLY A 59 5.93 -0.84 -11.68
CA GLY A 59 6.05 -2.29 -11.85
C GLY A 59 4.69 -2.98 -11.86
N LYS A 60 4.66 -4.30 -11.81
CA LYS A 60 3.41 -5.07 -11.88
C LYS A 60 2.98 -5.49 -10.48
N ASP A 61 2.05 -4.74 -9.91
CA ASP A 61 1.65 -4.91 -8.52
C ASP A 61 0.34 -5.71 -8.35
N SER A 62 0.18 -6.31 -7.18
CA SER A 62 -1.04 -6.96 -6.71
C SER A 62 -1.47 -6.28 -5.41
N LEU A 63 -2.47 -5.41 -5.50
CA LEU A 63 -2.91 -4.54 -4.40
C LEU A 63 -4.33 -4.92 -3.96
N LEU A 64 -4.43 -5.46 -2.74
CA LEU A 64 -5.69 -5.89 -2.13
C LEU A 64 -6.03 -4.99 -0.94
N GLY A 65 -7.17 -4.30 -0.94
CA GLY A 65 -7.61 -3.40 0.14
C GLY A 65 -8.15 -4.12 1.38
N ASP A 66 -8.87 -5.22 1.18
CA ASP A 66 -9.62 -5.94 2.22
C ASP A 66 -10.87 -5.19 2.71
N ALA A 67 -10.97 -4.78 3.97
CA ALA A 67 -12.15 -4.05 4.44
C ALA A 67 -11.76 -2.63 4.82
N GLY A 68 -12.57 -1.63 4.51
CA GLY A 68 -12.15 -0.26 4.79
C GLY A 68 -12.86 0.73 3.90
N ASN A 69 -12.32 1.94 3.82
CA ASN A 69 -12.59 2.79 2.66
C ASN A 69 -11.20 3.17 2.15
N ASP A 70 -10.72 2.39 1.21
CA ASP A 70 -9.31 2.45 0.81
C ASP A 70 -9.11 3.42 -0.35
N SER A 71 -7.90 3.97 -0.44
CA SER A 71 -7.44 4.69 -1.62
C SER A 71 -6.24 3.95 -2.18
N ILE A 72 -6.44 3.23 -3.28
CA ILE A 72 -5.43 2.33 -3.84
C ILE A 72 -5.07 2.80 -5.26
N TYR A 73 -3.80 3.14 -5.45
CA TYR A 73 -3.27 3.60 -6.72
C TYR A 73 -2.17 2.65 -7.21
N GLY A 74 -2.42 1.94 -8.31
CA GLY A 74 -1.46 1.02 -8.95
C GLY A 74 -0.19 1.72 -9.39
N GLY A 75 -0.33 2.71 -10.26
CA GLY A 75 0.81 3.46 -10.80
C GLY A 75 1.14 3.06 -12.22
N LYS A 76 2.42 2.88 -12.54
CA LYS A 76 2.87 2.44 -13.86
C LYS A 76 3.06 0.94 -13.87
N GLY A 77 2.27 0.25 -14.69
CA GLY A 77 2.42 -1.16 -14.96
C GLY A 77 1.05 -1.81 -15.15
N ASP A 78 1.04 -3.14 -15.27
CA ASP A 78 -0.19 -3.91 -15.39
C ASP A 78 -0.59 -4.43 -14.01
N ASP A 79 -1.25 -3.58 -13.23
CA ASP A 79 -1.58 -3.83 -11.82
C ASP A 79 -2.90 -4.57 -11.64
N ASP A 80 -2.92 -5.49 -10.68
CA ASP A 80 -4.12 -6.18 -10.22
C ASP A 80 -4.60 -5.52 -8.91
N ILE A 81 -5.68 -4.73 -8.97
CA ILE A 81 -6.21 -3.99 -7.81
C ILE A 81 -7.59 -4.51 -7.44
N LEU A 82 -7.78 -4.83 -6.16
CA LEU A 82 -9.06 -5.23 -5.61
C LEU A 82 -9.30 -4.49 -4.27
N GLY A 83 -10.25 -3.56 -4.25
CA GLY A 83 -10.62 -2.83 -3.03
C GLY A 83 -11.33 -3.68 -1.97
N GLU A 84 -12.03 -4.74 -2.40
CA GLU A 84 -12.88 -5.59 -1.54
C GLU A 84 -14.06 -4.82 -0.87
N ILE A 85 -14.20 -4.84 0.46
CA ILE A 85 -15.39 -4.34 1.17
C ILE A 85 -15.15 -2.89 1.59
N GLY A 86 -15.81 -1.94 0.90
CA GLY A 86 -15.61 -0.54 1.21
C GLY A 86 -16.22 0.40 0.19
N ASN A 87 -16.18 1.70 0.48
CA ASN A 87 -16.27 2.71 -0.57
C ASN A 87 -14.86 3.15 -0.93
N ASP A 88 -14.27 2.42 -1.87
CA ASP A 88 -12.87 2.60 -2.27
C ASP A 88 -12.77 3.57 -3.46
N PHE A 89 -11.69 4.34 -3.53
CA PHE A 89 -11.48 5.39 -4.54
C PHE A 89 -10.09 5.37 -5.17
#